data_AF-A0A416EDD3-F1
#
_entry.id   AF-A0A416EDD3-F1
#
_cell.length_a   1.000
_cell.length_b   1.000
_cell.length_c   1.000
_cell.angle_alpha   90.00
_cell.angle_beta   90.00
_cell.angle_gamma   90.00
#
_symmetry.space_group_name_H-M   'P 1'
#
loop_
_entity.id
_entity.type
_entity.pdbx_description
1 polymer ?
#
loop_
_entity_poly.entity_id
_entity_poly.type
_entity_poly.pdbx_seq_one_letter_code
_entity_poly.pdbx_strand_id
1 'polypeptide(L)'
;MNVLKRIIQLRTERGWSEYQLAEAAELPQSTISSWYRKDMLPSIGSLEKICRGLGITMSRFFDENDESVSLTSEQRRLLNGWERLTPRQRESMLFFLESL
;
A
#
# COMPACT_ATOMS: atom_id res chain seq x y z
N MET A 1 7.81 1.21 6.66
CA MET A 1 8.05 1.06 5.22
C MET A 1 9.51 1.19 4.83
N ASN A 2 10.15 0.05 4.55
CA ASN A 2 11.42 0.03 3.81
C ASN A 2 11.10 -0.26 2.34
N VAL A 3 11.28 0.74 1.47
CA VAL A 3 10.91 0.69 0.05
C VAL A 3 11.53 -0.51 -0.66
N LEU A 4 12.82 -0.79 -0.41
CA LEU A 4 13.52 -1.90 -1.05
C LEU A 4 12.97 -3.26 -0.56
N LYS A 5 12.67 -3.39 0.74
CA LYS A 5 12.03 -4.61 1.27
C LYS A 5 10.65 -4.85 0.66
N ARG A 6 9.85 -3.78 0.49
CA ARG A 6 8.52 -3.89 -0.12
C ARG A 6 8.59 -4.31 -1.59
N ILE A 7 9.55 -3.76 -2.35
CA ILE A 7 9.79 -4.19 -3.74
C ILE A 7 10.18 -5.68 -3.79
N ILE A 8 11.07 -6.11 -2.88
CA ILE A 8 11.48 -7.53 -2.77
C ILE A 8 10.26 -8.42 -2.49
N GLN A 9 9.44 -8.07 -1.49
CA GLN A 9 8.23 -8.81 -1.15
C GLN A 9 7.32 -8.99 -2.38
N LEU A 10 6.96 -7.89 -3.04
CA LEU A 10 6.00 -7.90 -4.15
C LEU A 10 6.50 -8.70 -5.37
N ARG A 11 7.80 -8.66 -5.64
CA ARG A 11 8.39 -9.48 -6.72
C ARG A 11 8.47 -10.96 -6.32
N THR A 12 8.81 -11.29 -5.06
CA THR A 12 8.94 -12.68 -4.62
C THR A 12 7.59 -13.38 -4.51
N GLU A 13 6.52 -12.66 -4.10
CA GLU A 13 5.14 -13.16 -4.14
C GLU A 13 4.72 -13.60 -5.55
N ARG A 14 5.29 -12.99 -6.59
CA ARG A 14 5.07 -13.33 -8.00
C ARG A 14 6.09 -14.34 -8.55
N GLY A 15 7.05 -14.78 -7.75
CA GLY A 15 8.16 -15.61 -8.20
C GLY A 15 9.12 -14.89 -9.16
N TRP A 16 9.14 -13.56 -9.16
CA TRP A 16 9.95 -12.77 -10.10
C TRP A 16 11.39 -12.57 -9.61
N SER A 17 12.31 -12.79 -10.53
CA SER A 17 13.69 -12.33 -10.45
C SER A 17 13.78 -10.80 -10.57
N GLU A 18 14.92 -10.21 -10.18
CA GLU A 18 15.19 -8.78 -10.39
C GLU A 18 15.14 -8.40 -11.86
N TYR A 19 15.56 -9.31 -12.75
CA TYR A 19 15.53 -9.12 -14.20
C TYR A 19 14.09 -9.01 -14.72
N GLN A 20 13.21 -9.93 -14.31
CA GLN A 20 11.80 -9.90 -14.71
C GLN A 20 11.09 -8.65 -14.20
N LEU A 21 11.41 -8.20 -12.98
CA LEU A 21 10.92 -6.92 -12.48
C LEU A 21 11.44 -5.73 -13.30
N ALA A 22 12.70 -5.78 -13.71
CA ALA A 22 13.32 -4.75 -14.55
C ALA A 22 12.65 -4.64 -15.92
N GLU A 23 12.42 -5.79 -16.56
CA GLU A 23 11.72 -5.90 -17.83
C GLU A 23 10.30 -5.36 -17.73
N ALA A 24 9.51 -5.82 -16.74
CA ALA A 24 8.14 -5.38 -16.53
C ALA A 24 8.03 -3.89 -16.19
N ALA A 25 9.03 -3.32 -15.51
CA ALA A 25 9.07 -1.91 -15.14
C ALA A 25 9.70 -1.01 -16.22
N GLU A 26 10.18 -1.58 -17.34
CA GLU A 26 10.92 -0.86 -18.38
C GLU A 26 12.10 -0.06 -17.78
N LEU A 27 12.87 -0.73 -16.93
CA LEU A 27 14.05 -0.20 -16.27
C LEU A 27 15.26 -1.09 -16.57
N PRO A 28 16.47 -0.52 -16.70
CA PRO A 28 17.68 -1.34 -16.78
C PRO A 28 17.84 -2.18 -15.51
N GLN A 29 18.17 -3.47 -15.66
CA GLN A 29 18.43 -4.35 -14.51
C GLN A 29 19.59 -3.83 -13.64
N SER A 30 20.58 -3.17 -14.25
CA SER A 30 21.68 -2.51 -13.54
C SER A 30 21.19 -1.42 -12.58
N THR A 31 20.12 -0.71 -12.92
CA THR A 31 19.49 0.30 -12.06
C THR A 31 18.90 -0.35 -10.81
N ILE A 32 18.07 -1.38 -10.97
CA ILE A 32 17.46 -2.12 -9.85
C ILE A 32 18.53 -2.78 -8.98
N SER A 33 19.52 -3.40 -9.60
CA SER A 33 20.64 -4.03 -8.89
C SER A 33 21.47 -3.01 -8.09
N SER A 34 21.61 -1.79 -8.60
CA SER A 34 22.34 -0.73 -7.89
C SER A 34 21.63 -0.29 -6.61
N TRP A 35 20.30 -0.30 -6.59
CA TRP A 35 19.51 0.02 -5.40
C TRP A 35 19.81 -0.93 -4.25
N TYR A 36 19.84 -2.25 -4.52
CA TYR A 36 20.13 -3.24 -3.49
C TYR A 36 21.60 -3.27 -3.07
N ARG A 37 22.54 -3.13 -4.01
CA ARG A 37 23.98 -3.20 -3.70
C ARG A 37 24.52 -1.97 -2.97
N LYS A 38 23.99 -0.78 -3.30
CA LYS A 38 24.46 0.50 -2.75
C LYS A 38 23.52 1.10 -1.71
N ASP A 39 22.48 0.35 -1.32
CA ASP A 39 21.40 0.82 -0.44
C ASP A 39 20.81 2.17 -0.91
N MET A 40 20.62 2.31 -2.22
CA MET A 40 20.04 3.50 -2.83
C MET A 40 18.53 3.32 -3.01
N LEU A 41 17.78 4.39 -2.77
CA LEU A 41 16.34 4.39 -3.00
C LEU A 41 16.01 4.72 -4.47
N PRO A 42 14.97 4.07 -5.05
CA PRO A 42 14.45 4.48 -6.34
C PRO A 42 13.90 5.91 -6.27
N SER A 43 14.05 6.67 -7.35
CA SER A 43 13.31 7.93 -7.50
C SER A 43 11.80 7.66 -7.61
N ILE A 44 10.97 8.67 -7.34
CA ILE A 44 9.51 8.55 -7.45
C ILE A 44 9.10 8.01 -8.83
N GLY A 45 9.63 8.57 -9.92
CA GLY A 45 9.31 8.09 -11.27
C GLY A 45 9.78 6.66 -11.56
N SER A 46 10.88 6.21 -10.93
CA SER A 46 11.32 4.82 -11.04
C SER A 46 10.41 3.89 -10.24
N LEU A 47 9.93 4.34 -9.08
CA LEU A 47 9.00 3.58 -8.25
C LEU A 47 7.62 3.46 -8.92
N GLU A 48 7.14 4.51 -9.59
CA GLU A 48 5.92 4.49 -10.41
C GLU A 48 6.01 3.43 -11.51
N LYS A 49 7.14 3.39 -12.23
CA LYS A 49 7.42 2.36 -13.23
C LYS A 49 7.39 0.96 -12.64
N ILE A 50 8.03 0.75 -11.49
CA ILE A 50 8.01 -0.52 -10.76
C ILE A 50 6.59 -0.95 -10.42
N CYS A 51 5.76 -0.04 -9.90
CA CYS A 51 4.40 -0.40 -9.52
C CYS A 51 3.50 -0.65 -10.71
N ARG A 52 3.66 0.11 -11.80
CA ARG A 52 3.00 -0.21 -13.08
C ARG A 52 3.40 -1.60 -13.58
N GLY A 53 4.69 -1.93 -13.56
CA GLY A 53 5.19 -3.26 -13.93
C GLY A 53 4.64 -4.38 -13.04
N LEU A 54 4.43 -4.10 -11.75
CA LEU A 54 3.82 -5.04 -10.79
C LEU A 54 2.27 -5.09 -10.87
N GLY A 55 1.64 -4.21 -11.67
CA GLY A 55 0.19 -4.11 -11.79
C GLY A 55 -0.51 -3.51 -10.56
N ILE A 56 0.16 -2.66 -9.78
CA ILE A 56 -0.38 -2.02 -8.58
C ILE A 56 -0.25 -0.49 -8.64
N THR A 57 -1.02 0.21 -7.81
CA THR A 57 -0.93 1.67 -7.66
C THR A 57 0.11 2.07 -6.62
N MET A 58 0.57 3.33 -6.63
CA MET A 58 1.39 3.90 -5.55
C MET A 58 0.73 3.75 -4.18
N SER A 59 -0.56 4.05 -4.10
CA SER A 59 -1.31 3.91 -2.84
C SER A 59 -1.19 2.49 -2.29
N ARG A 60 -1.39 1.47 -3.13
CA ARG A 60 -1.27 0.06 -2.71
C ARG A 60 0.18 -0.35 -2.40
N PHE A 61 1.16 0.25 -3.06
CA PHE A 61 2.57 0.01 -2.74
C PHE A 61 2.88 0.44 -1.31
N PHE A 62 2.43 1.64 -0.93
CA PHE A 62 2.63 2.26 0.40
C PHE A 62 1.71 1.74 1.51
N ASP A 63 0.73 0.92 1.14
CA ASP A 63 -0.17 0.20 2.04
C ASP A 63 0.57 -0.99 2.68
N GLU A 64 1.46 -0.69 3.65
CA GLU A 64 2.21 -1.71 4.42
C GLU A 64 1.46 -2.19 5.66
N ASN A 65 0.49 -1.39 6.11
CA ASN A 65 -0.53 -1.80 7.05
C ASN A 65 -1.78 -2.06 6.21
N ASP A 66 -2.58 -3.06 6.55
CA ASP A 66 -3.96 -3.26 6.07
C ASP A 66 -4.91 -2.07 6.46
N GLU A 67 -4.37 -0.84 6.55
CA GLU A 67 -4.97 0.36 7.13
C GLU A 67 -5.39 1.41 6.11
N SER A 68 -5.24 1.17 4.80
CA SER A 68 -6.42 1.40 3.97
C SER A 68 -7.42 0.31 4.32
N VAL A 69 -8.16 0.50 5.43
CA VAL A 69 -9.41 -0.22 5.62
C VAL A 69 -10.25 0.12 4.39
N SER A 70 -10.21 -0.75 3.39
CA SER A 70 -11.24 -0.80 2.38
C SER A 70 -12.48 -1.14 3.19
N LEU A 71 -13.19 -0.09 3.61
CA LEU A 71 -14.36 -0.19 4.45
C LEU A 71 -15.25 -1.26 3.84
N THR A 72 -15.55 -2.31 4.63
CA THR A 72 -16.58 -3.24 4.22
C THR A 72 -17.86 -2.45 3.97
N SER A 73 -18.77 -3.00 3.17
CA SER A 73 -20.08 -2.38 2.95
C SER A 73 -20.78 -2.04 4.27
N GLU A 74 -20.53 -2.82 5.33
CA GLU A 74 -21.05 -2.58 6.68
C GLU A 74 -20.36 -1.40 7.38
N GLN A 75 -19.03 -1.33 7.37
CA GLN A 75 -18.29 -0.21 7.93
C GLN A 75 -18.62 1.11 7.22
N ARG A 76 -18.80 1.09 5.90
CA ARG A 76 -19.24 2.27 5.13
C ARG A 76 -20.67 2.69 5.49
N ARG A 77 -21.57 1.73 5.73
CA ARG A 77 -22.93 2.03 6.23
C ARG A 77 -22.89 2.68 7.60
N LEU A 78 -22.04 2.19 8.51
CA LEU A 78 -21.85 2.76 9.84
C LEU A 78 -21.43 4.24 9.76
N LEU A 79 -20.41 4.53 8.95
CA LEU A 79 -19.91 5.90 8.75
C LEU A 79 -20.93 6.82 8.08
N ASN A 80 -21.68 6.33 7.09
CA ASN A 80 -22.78 7.10 6.51
C ASN A 80 -23.90 7.41 7.52
N GLY A 81 -24.15 6.50 8.47
CA GLY A 81 -25.07 6.73 9.59
C GLY A 81 -24.54 7.74 10.59
N TRP A 82 -23.24 7.69 10.87
CA TRP A 82 -22.54 8.58 11.80
C TRP A 82 -22.70 10.08 11.49
N GLU A 83 -22.67 10.42 10.20
CA GLU A 83 -22.87 11.81 9.73
C GLU A 83 -24.23 12.41 10.11
N ARG A 84 -25.24 11.56 10.36
CA ARG A 84 -26.60 11.98 10.72
C ARG A 84 -26.83 12.10 12.22
N LEU A 85 -25.87 11.67 13.04
CA LEU A 85 -26.00 11.65 14.49
C LEU A 85 -25.77 13.04 15.10
N THR A 86 -26.58 13.38 16.10
CA THR A 86 -26.33 14.53 16.98
C THR A 86 -25.09 14.28 17.87
N PRO A 87 -24.46 15.32 18.44
CA PRO A 87 -23.31 15.16 19.33
C PRO A 87 -23.54 14.15 20.46
N ARG A 88 -24.71 14.20 21.10
CA ARG A 88 -25.08 13.29 22.19
C ARG A 88 -25.22 11.82 21.74
N GLN A 89 -25.71 11.59 20.52
CA GLN A 89 -25.82 10.24 19.95
C GLN A 89 -24.46 9.69 19.57
N ARG A 90 -23.55 10.54 19.07
CA ARG A 90 -22.16 10.16 18.79
C ARG A 90 -21.43 9.72 20.06
N GLU A 91 -21.55 10.50 21.14
CA GLU A 91 -20.99 10.11 22.46
C GLU A 91 -21.54 8.78 22.95
N SER A 92 -22.86 8.59 22.88
CA SER A 92 -23.49 7.34 23.32
C SER A 92 -23.02 6.13 22.50
N MET A 93 -22.81 6.32 21.20
CA MET A 93 -22.32 5.28 20.30
C MET A 93 -20.84 4.96 20.54
N LEU A 94 -19.99 5.96 20.77
CA LEU A 94 -18.59 5.72 21.13
C LEU A 94 -18.49 4.99 22.47
N PHE A 95 -19.25 5.43 23.47
CA PHE A 95 -19.30 4.77 24.77
C PHE A 95 -19.69 3.29 24.64
N PHE A 96 -20.68 2.97 23.80
CA PHE A 96 -21.04 1.58 23.52
C PHE A 96 -19.88 0.81 22.87
N LEU A 97 -19.26 1.35 21.81
CA LEU A 97 -18.17 0.68 21.10
C LEU A 97 -16.92 0.47 21.97
N GLU A 98 -16.62 1.41 22.86
CA GLU A 98 -15.50 1.32 23.82
C GLU A 98 -15.77 0.36 24.98
N SER A 99 -17.03 0.00 25.22
CA SER A 99 -17.43 -0.96 26.24
C SER A 99 -17.41 -2.43 25.78
N LEU A 100 -17.09 -2.68 24.50
CA LEU A 100 -16.92 -4.01 23.92
C LEU A 100 -15.54 -4.59 24.26
#